data_AF-A0A2S6IHR0-F1
#
_entry.id   AF-A0A2S6IHR0-F1
#
_cell.length_a   1.000
_cell.length_b   1.000
_cell.length_c   1.000
_cell.angle_alpha   90.00
_cell.angle_beta   90.00
_cell.angle_gamma   90.00
#
_symmetry.space_group_name_H-M   'P 1'
#
loop_
_entity.id
_entity.type
_entity.pdbx_description
1 polymer ?
#
loop_
_entity_poly.entity_id
_entity_poly.type
_entity_poly.pdbx_seq_one_letter_code
_entity_poly.pdbx_strand_id
1 'polypeptide(L)'
;MSSSGFKHPLLRDLIGFMGYPYCDEDILDPREAFECGLAAVQDLPACLEQWHEVKRNAQSEEEHAAFCLRLGLQWVESPEGLSHRRWVEWAESRLEEAISNPRTMLPRNSQTFYPHLKRSGEFHDETAEKLLIQELMERHEEKVARWLERPDSGLRLHLTGDVGWRIGDALEHDARGEEVIRRIPTSRGVVVLKRTDAWGNPDLHALAAYPVAPEEPEGAETHRTRWPQLEQVFGGYFGRDGARWQYPWGVQRALLMDESQAFLSLVRAQLDELLQLPDGSFQTALISLGCYVEPPHVRQWVERIRWRMDTFDWQ
;
A
#
# COMPACT_ATOMS: atom_id res chain seq x y z
N MET A 1 -4.59 -33.13 -2.09
CA MET A 1 -5.84 -32.90 -1.33
C MET A 1 -7.01 -33.08 -2.29
N SER A 2 -7.92 -34.02 -1.99
CA SER A 2 -9.10 -34.34 -2.81
C SER A 2 -10.11 -33.18 -2.77
N SER A 3 -10.52 -32.69 -3.94
CA SER A 3 -11.37 -31.50 -4.16
C SER A 3 -12.88 -31.73 -3.99
N SER A 4 -13.28 -32.76 -3.25
CA SER A 4 -14.70 -33.13 -3.08
C SER A 4 -15.28 -32.49 -1.81
N GLY A 5 -15.93 -31.33 -1.93
CA GLY A 5 -16.67 -30.77 -0.78
C GLY A 5 -17.24 -29.35 -0.92
N PHE A 6 -16.82 -28.56 -1.92
CA PHE A 6 -17.33 -27.20 -2.04
C PHE A 6 -18.65 -27.17 -2.84
N LYS A 7 -19.76 -26.85 -2.17
CA LYS A 7 -21.12 -26.89 -2.74
C LYS A 7 -21.33 -25.89 -3.89
N HIS A 8 -20.48 -24.87 -4.00
CA HIS A 8 -20.64 -23.73 -4.91
C HIS A 8 -19.37 -23.50 -5.77
N PRO A 9 -19.15 -24.27 -6.85
CA PRO A 9 -17.90 -24.24 -7.61
C PRO A 9 -17.58 -22.87 -8.25
N LEU A 10 -18.59 -22.10 -8.65
CA LEU A 10 -18.36 -20.77 -9.25
C LEU A 10 -17.91 -19.75 -8.21
N LEU A 11 -18.45 -19.83 -6.98
CA LEU A 11 -17.95 -19.02 -5.88
C LEU A 11 -16.50 -19.35 -5.56
N ARG A 12 -16.12 -20.64 -5.57
CA ARG A 12 -14.73 -21.05 -5.37
C ARG A 12 -13.80 -20.44 -6.44
N ASP A 13 -14.23 -20.39 -7.69
CA ASP A 13 -13.44 -19.77 -8.76
C ASP A 13 -13.32 -18.25 -8.56
N LEU A 14 -14.39 -17.59 -8.10
CA LEU A 14 -14.41 -16.16 -7.78
C LEU A 14 -13.43 -15.80 -6.66
N ILE A 15 -13.43 -16.53 -5.55
CA ILE A 15 -12.57 -16.20 -4.41
C ILE A 15 -11.24 -16.95 -4.43
N GLY A 16 -10.99 -17.81 -5.42
CA GLY A 16 -9.82 -18.69 -5.45
C GLY A 16 -8.51 -17.92 -5.43
N PHE A 17 -8.52 -16.70 -5.97
CA PHE A 17 -7.41 -15.75 -5.92
C PHE A 17 -7.34 -14.94 -4.63
N MET A 18 -8.39 -14.95 -3.81
CA MET A 18 -8.41 -14.36 -2.47
C MET A 18 -7.96 -15.32 -1.37
N GLY A 19 -7.90 -16.63 -1.68
CA GLY A 19 -7.42 -17.67 -0.78
C GLY A 19 -5.91 -17.93 -0.92
N TYR A 20 -5.37 -18.74 -0.01
CA TYR A 20 -3.99 -19.20 -0.02
C TYR A 20 -3.62 -19.85 -1.38
N PRO A 21 -2.51 -19.46 -2.06
CA PRO A 21 -1.42 -18.58 -1.60
C PRO A 21 -1.53 -17.11 -2.05
N TYR A 22 -2.49 -16.73 -2.89
CA TYR A 22 -2.41 -15.46 -3.63
C TYR A 22 -2.58 -14.20 -2.76
N CYS A 23 -3.27 -14.29 -1.63
CA CYS A 23 -3.36 -13.17 -0.69
C CYS A 23 -2.60 -13.40 0.62
N ASP A 24 -2.22 -14.63 0.95
CA ASP A 24 -1.41 -14.95 2.15
C ASP A 24 0.11 -14.92 1.88
N GLU A 25 0.53 -15.13 0.63
CA GLU A 25 1.88 -14.77 0.15
C GLU A 25 1.90 -13.31 -0.36
N ASP A 26 0.87 -12.54 0.01
CA ASP A 26 0.67 -11.13 -0.29
C ASP A 26 0.53 -10.80 -1.80
N ILE A 27 0.51 -11.79 -2.70
CA ILE A 27 0.67 -11.65 -4.16
C ILE A 27 -0.26 -10.64 -4.84
N LEU A 28 -1.50 -10.54 -4.37
CA LEU A 28 -2.49 -9.59 -4.84
C LEU A 28 -3.16 -8.92 -3.66
N ASP A 29 -3.45 -7.62 -3.80
CA ASP A 29 -4.35 -6.98 -2.84
C ASP A 29 -5.77 -7.58 -2.94
N PRO A 30 -6.60 -7.54 -1.88
CA PRO A 30 -7.91 -8.20 -1.86
C PRO A 30 -8.82 -7.84 -3.04
N ARG A 31 -8.72 -6.60 -3.54
CA ARG A 31 -9.50 -6.15 -4.69
C ARG A 31 -8.95 -6.72 -6.00
N GLU A 32 -7.64 -6.67 -6.21
CA GLU A 32 -7.00 -7.30 -7.38
C GLU A 32 -7.30 -8.80 -7.45
N ALA A 33 -7.24 -9.48 -6.31
CA ALA A 33 -7.61 -10.87 -6.18
C ALA A 33 -9.07 -11.12 -6.58
N PHE A 34 -10.00 -10.29 -6.09
CA PHE A 34 -11.41 -10.37 -6.47
C PHE A 34 -11.63 -10.14 -7.99
N GLU A 35 -10.97 -9.13 -8.57
CA GLU A 35 -11.05 -8.85 -10.02
C GLU A 35 -10.48 -10.00 -10.88
N CYS A 36 -9.40 -10.64 -10.43
CA CYS A 36 -8.86 -11.83 -11.06
C CYS A 36 -9.86 -13.00 -11.01
N GLY A 37 -10.55 -13.14 -9.87
CA GLY A 37 -11.67 -14.05 -9.70
C GLY A 37 -12.79 -13.81 -10.69
N LEU A 38 -13.26 -12.56 -10.80
CA LEU A 38 -14.30 -12.17 -11.78
C LEU A 38 -13.90 -12.58 -13.20
N ALA A 39 -12.65 -12.38 -13.58
CA ALA A 39 -12.14 -12.77 -14.90
C ALA A 39 -11.98 -14.29 -15.12
N ALA A 40 -12.00 -15.08 -14.04
CA ALA A 40 -11.86 -16.53 -14.09
C ALA A 40 -13.20 -17.28 -14.10
N VAL A 41 -14.26 -16.68 -13.55
CA VAL A 41 -15.61 -17.28 -13.51
C VAL A 41 -16.21 -17.34 -14.92
N GLN A 42 -16.65 -18.54 -15.33
CA GLN A 42 -17.22 -18.77 -16.67
C GLN A 42 -18.68 -18.27 -16.81
N ASP A 43 -19.43 -18.25 -15.71
CA ASP A 43 -20.84 -17.87 -15.67
C ASP A 43 -21.09 -16.94 -14.46
N LEU A 44 -20.90 -15.64 -14.66
CA LEU A 44 -21.08 -14.63 -13.62
C LEU A 44 -22.53 -14.56 -13.11
N PRO A 45 -23.59 -14.62 -13.96
CA PRO A 45 -24.97 -14.70 -13.48
C PRO A 45 -25.23 -15.87 -12.53
N ALA A 46 -24.81 -17.08 -12.88
CA ALA A 46 -24.95 -18.24 -12.00
C ALA A 46 -24.10 -18.12 -10.72
N CYS A 47 -22.94 -17.45 -10.81
CA CYS A 47 -22.11 -17.13 -9.65
C CYS A 47 -22.82 -16.16 -8.68
N LEU A 48 -23.50 -15.13 -9.21
CA LEU A 48 -24.31 -14.20 -8.40
C LEU A 48 -25.49 -14.92 -7.73
N GLU A 49 -26.15 -15.86 -8.41
CA GLU A 49 -27.19 -16.69 -7.78
C GLU A 49 -26.64 -17.52 -6.62
N GLN A 50 -25.46 -18.12 -6.77
CA GLN A 50 -24.78 -18.83 -5.68
C GLN A 50 -24.40 -17.87 -4.55
N TRP A 51 -23.91 -16.68 -4.87
CA TRP A 51 -23.59 -15.64 -3.88
C TRP A 51 -24.82 -15.31 -3.04
N HIS A 52 -25.96 -15.02 -3.67
CA HIS A 52 -27.23 -14.76 -3.01
C HIS A 52 -27.73 -15.97 -2.19
N GLU A 53 -27.56 -17.21 -2.67
CA GLU A 53 -27.93 -18.41 -1.91
C GLU A 53 -27.17 -18.49 -0.58
N VAL A 54 -25.85 -18.27 -0.62
CA VAL A 54 -24.97 -18.39 0.55
C VAL A 54 -25.11 -17.19 1.48
N LYS A 55 -25.37 -15.99 0.93
CA LYS A 55 -25.57 -14.74 1.69
C LYS A 55 -26.94 -14.63 2.35
N ARG A 56 -28.00 -15.30 1.84
CA ARG A 56 -29.40 -15.12 2.26
C ARG A 56 -29.64 -15.10 3.78
N ASN A 57 -28.85 -15.87 4.54
CA ASN A 57 -29.00 -16.00 5.99
C ASN A 57 -28.03 -15.13 6.80
N ALA A 58 -27.16 -14.35 6.16
CA ALA A 58 -26.24 -13.45 6.86
C ALA A 58 -26.91 -12.10 7.12
N GLN A 59 -27.27 -11.84 8.38
CA GLN A 59 -27.96 -10.62 8.82
C GLN A 59 -27.11 -9.80 9.81
N SER A 60 -26.19 -10.45 10.51
CA SER A 60 -25.23 -9.86 11.45
C SER A 60 -23.80 -9.81 10.89
N GLU A 61 -22.93 -9.01 11.50
CA GLU A 61 -21.51 -8.92 11.13
C GLU A 61 -20.80 -10.28 11.33
N GLU A 62 -21.09 -11.00 12.41
CA GLU A 62 -20.56 -12.33 12.69
C GLU A 62 -20.99 -13.35 11.63
N GLU A 63 -22.22 -13.27 11.14
CA GLU A 63 -22.69 -14.14 10.06
C GLU A 63 -22.06 -13.80 8.70
N HIS A 64 -21.71 -12.53 8.45
CA HIS A 64 -20.93 -12.11 7.30
C HIS A 64 -19.48 -12.60 7.38
N ALA A 65 -18.86 -12.54 8.56
CA ALA A 65 -17.54 -13.13 8.79
C ALA A 65 -17.59 -14.65 8.59
N ALA A 66 -18.59 -15.34 9.15
CA ALA A 66 -18.81 -16.76 8.94
C ALA A 66 -19.10 -17.10 7.46
N PHE A 67 -19.76 -16.20 6.72
CA PHE A 67 -19.95 -16.30 5.28
C PHE A 67 -18.61 -16.28 4.54
N CYS A 68 -17.74 -15.29 4.82
CA CYS A 68 -16.39 -15.19 4.25
C CYS A 68 -15.55 -16.46 4.52
N LEU A 69 -15.58 -16.96 5.76
CA LEU A 69 -14.91 -18.22 6.12
C LEU A 69 -15.47 -19.44 5.37
N ARG A 70 -16.81 -19.53 5.19
CA ARG A 70 -17.45 -20.60 4.41
C ARG A 70 -17.11 -20.52 2.92
N LEU A 71 -16.90 -19.31 2.40
CA LEU A 71 -16.38 -19.14 1.05
C LEU A 71 -14.97 -19.76 0.98
N GLY A 72 -14.16 -19.61 2.01
CA GLY A 72 -12.78 -20.11 2.04
C GLY A 72 -11.75 -18.99 2.07
N LEU A 73 -12.21 -17.75 2.34
CA LEU A 73 -11.33 -16.68 2.79
C LEU A 73 -10.82 -17.10 4.16
N GLN A 74 -9.50 -17.28 4.32
CA GLN A 74 -8.91 -17.74 5.58
C GLN A 74 -8.65 -16.60 6.57
N TRP A 75 -9.12 -15.40 6.24
CA TRP A 75 -8.90 -14.22 7.06
C TRP A 75 -9.87 -14.16 8.23
N VAL A 76 -9.30 -13.97 9.42
CA VAL A 76 -10.05 -13.69 10.65
C VAL A 76 -10.62 -12.26 10.61
N GLU A 77 -9.96 -11.39 9.87
CA GLU A 77 -10.32 -9.98 9.68
C GLU A 77 -10.99 -9.78 8.32
N SER A 78 -11.74 -8.68 8.18
CA SER A 78 -12.35 -8.33 6.89
C SER A 78 -11.27 -8.13 5.82
N PRO A 79 -11.50 -8.58 4.57
CA PRO A 79 -10.58 -8.36 3.47
C PRO A 79 -10.19 -6.90 3.25
N GLU A 80 -11.14 -5.99 3.42
CA GLU A 80 -10.93 -4.55 3.39
C GLU A 80 -11.75 -3.92 4.52
N GLY A 81 -11.20 -2.90 5.17
CA GLY A 81 -11.82 -2.21 6.30
C GLY A 81 -12.01 -3.08 7.54
N LEU A 82 -12.90 -2.63 8.42
CA LEU A 82 -13.26 -3.28 9.68
C LEU A 82 -14.59 -4.06 9.62
N SER A 83 -15.29 -4.07 8.48
CA SER A 83 -16.60 -4.73 8.33
C SER A 83 -16.64 -5.68 7.15
N HIS A 84 -16.80 -6.97 7.45
CA HIS A 84 -17.11 -8.02 6.49
C HIS A 84 -18.42 -7.72 5.76
N ARG A 85 -19.43 -7.17 6.45
CA ARG A 85 -20.69 -6.78 5.80
C ARG A 85 -20.44 -5.77 4.68
N ARG A 86 -19.67 -4.71 4.93
CA ARG A 86 -19.33 -3.72 3.90
C ARG A 86 -18.55 -4.33 2.74
N TRP A 87 -17.60 -5.21 3.04
CA TRP A 87 -16.84 -5.89 2.00
C TRP A 87 -17.74 -6.80 1.13
N VAL A 88 -18.64 -7.57 1.75
CA VAL A 88 -19.61 -8.43 1.05
C VAL A 88 -20.59 -7.62 0.21
N GLU A 89 -21.10 -6.49 0.72
CA GLU A 89 -21.95 -5.55 -0.04
C GLU A 89 -21.22 -4.99 -1.27
N TRP A 90 -19.95 -4.61 -1.12
CA TRP A 90 -19.14 -4.14 -2.24
C TRP A 90 -18.90 -5.24 -3.28
N ALA A 91 -18.50 -6.45 -2.84
CA ALA A 91 -18.22 -7.58 -3.73
C ALA A 91 -19.44 -7.97 -4.56
N GLU A 92 -20.63 -7.96 -3.95
CA GLU A 92 -21.90 -8.18 -4.64
C GLU A 92 -22.17 -7.11 -5.70
N SER A 93 -22.08 -5.82 -5.32
CA SER A 93 -22.30 -4.71 -6.25
C SER A 93 -21.32 -4.74 -7.43
N ARG A 94 -20.05 -5.11 -7.17
CA ARG A 94 -19.04 -5.25 -8.20
C ARG A 94 -19.32 -6.43 -9.14
N LEU A 95 -19.81 -7.54 -8.62
CA LEU A 95 -20.24 -8.70 -9.42
C LEU A 95 -21.43 -8.34 -10.33
N GLU A 96 -22.42 -7.60 -9.81
CA GLU A 96 -23.54 -7.07 -10.60
C GLU A 96 -23.10 -6.11 -11.71
N GLU A 97 -22.15 -5.23 -11.41
CA GLU A 97 -21.54 -4.33 -12.40
C GLU A 97 -20.81 -5.12 -13.50
N ALA A 98 -20.02 -6.13 -13.14
CA ALA A 98 -19.31 -6.97 -14.11
C ALA A 98 -20.27 -7.71 -15.05
N ILE A 99 -21.44 -8.14 -14.55
CA ILE A 99 -22.50 -8.77 -15.37
C ILE A 99 -23.15 -7.75 -16.31
N SER A 100 -23.52 -6.58 -15.79
CA SER A 100 -24.25 -5.55 -16.55
C SER A 100 -23.36 -4.80 -17.55
N ASN A 101 -22.08 -4.64 -17.23
CA ASN A 101 -21.07 -3.98 -18.05
C ASN A 101 -19.72 -4.71 -17.99
N PRO A 102 -19.56 -5.81 -18.75
CA PRO A 102 -18.33 -6.62 -18.74
C PRO A 102 -17.06 -5.87 -19.16
N ARG A 103 -17.19 -4.71 -19.82
CA ARG A 103 -16.04 -3.87 -20.22
C ARG A 103 -15.33 -3.22 -19.02
N THR A 104 -15.95 -3.25 -17.84
CA THR A 104 -15.37 -2.73 -16.58
C THR A 104 -14.42 -3.72 -15.92
N MET A 105 -14.41 -4.99 -16.34
CA MET A 105 -13.54 -6.01 -15.76
C MET A 105 -12.08 -5.81 -16.15
N LEU A 106 -11.17 -6.05 -15.20
CA LEU A 106 -9.75 -6.09 -15.52
C LEU A 106 -9.43 -7.27 -16.45
N PRO A 107 -8.50 -7.11 -17.42
CA PRO A 107 -8.10 -8.21 -18.29
C PRO A 107 -7.52 -9.38 -17.49
N ARG A 108 -7.89 -10.61 -17.88
CA ARG A 108 -7.46 -11.88 -17.26
C ARG A 108 -5.94 -12.07 -17.15
N ASN A 109 -5.16 -11.36 -17.97
CA ASN A 109 -3.70 -11.49 -18.07
C ASN A 109 -2.94 -10.34 -17.41
N SER A 110 -3.61 -9.49 -16.62
CA SER A 110 -2.92 -8.44 -15.84
C SER A 110 -2.01 -9.01 -14.73
N GLN A 111 -2.10 -10.32 -14.46
CA GLN A 111 -1.24 -11.09 -13.58
C GLN A 111 0.15 -11.33 -14.19
N THR A 112 0.96 -10.29 -14.26
CA THR A 112 2.41 -10.49 -14.28
C THR A 112 2.87 -10.19 -12.86
N PHE A 113 3.55 -11.12 -12.21
CA PHE A 113 4.34 -10.80 -11.02
C PHE A 113 5.23 -9.61 -11.41
N TYR A 114 4.96 -8.43 -10.88
CA TYR A 114 5.74 -7.23 -11.17
C TYR A 114 6.41 -6.80 -9.86
N PRO A 115 7.71 -6.45 -9.90
CA PRO A 115 8.36 -5.94 -8.72
C PRO A 115 7.70 -4.64 -8.30
N HIS A 116 7.33 -4.56 -7.02
CA HIS A 116 6.97 -3.28 -6.44
C HIS A 116 8.22 -2.43 -6.17
N LEU A 117 9.42 -3.02 -6.14
CA LEU A 117 10.67 -2.34 -5.80
C LEU A 117 11.66 -2.35 -6.99
N LYS A 118 11.99 -1.17 -7.53
CA LYS A 118 13.04 -1.00 -8.56
C LYS A 118 14.29 -0.28 -8.04
N ARG A 119 14.21 0.31 -6.85
CA ARG A 119 15.27 1.09 -6.21
C ARG A 119 15.46 0.62 -4.79
N SER A 120 16.68 0.63 -4.28
CA SER A 120 16.95 0.39 -2.85
C SER A 120 18.25 1.06 -2.43
N GLY A 121 18.70 0.79 -1.21
CA GLY A 121 19.99 1.26 -0.72
C GLY A 121 20.66 0.23 0.17
N GLU A 122 21.98 0.28 0.23
CA GLU A 122 22.81 -0.54 1.09
C GLU A 122 23.87 0.35 1.75
N PHE A 123 23.89 0.35 3.09
CA PHE A 123 24.95 1.03 3.84
C PHE A 123 26.28 0.32 3.62
N HIS A 124 27.37 1.07 3.65
CA HIS A 124 28.70 0.44 3.60
C HIS A 124 29.07 -0.24 4.93
N ASP A 125 28.53 0.24 6.05
CA ASP A 125 28.62 -0.39 7.37
C ASP A 125 27.48 0.05 8.32
N GLU A 126 27.38 -0.61 9.48
CA GLU A 126 26.37 -0.30 10.52
C GLU A 126 26.57 1.05 11.21
N THR A 127 27.79 1.60 11.17
CA THR A 127 28.09 2.90 11.78
C THR A 127 27.48 4.02 10.94
N ALA A 128 27.53 3.87 9.62
CA ALA A 128 26.94 4.82 8.67
C ALA A 128 25.43 4.99 8.88
N GLU A 129 24.71 3.92 9.19
CA GLU A 129 23.29 3.97 9.48
C GLU A 129 22.99 4.85 10.71
N LYS A 130 23.68 4.60 11.82
CA LYS A 130 23.49 5.34 13.08
C LYS A 130 23.82 6.82 12.92
N LEU A 131 24.92 7.12 12.23
CA LEU A 131 25.33 8.50 11.96
C LEU A 131 24.34 9.22 11.03
N LEU A 132 23.80 8.55 10.02
CA LEU A 132 22.76 9.10 9.16
C LEU A 132 21.51 9.47 9.97
N ILE A 133 21.04 8.56 10.83
CA ILE A 133 19.86 8.79 11.68
C ILE A 133 20.09 10.03 12.55
N GLN A 134 21.22 10.07 13.26
CA GLN A 134 21.58 11.21 14.11
C GLN A 134 21.62 12.52 13.32
N GLU A 135 22.35 12.56 12.20
CA GLU A 135 22.58 13.80 11.45
C GLU A 135 21.29 14.32 10.79
N LEU A 136 20.44 13.44 10.24
CA LEU A 136 19.16 13.87 9.68
C LEU A 136 18.18 14.31 10.77
N MET A 137 18.19 13.69 11.95
CA MET A 137 17.38 14.14 13.08
C MET A 137 17.82 15.53 13.58
N GLU A 138 19.13 15.75 13.74
CA GLU A 138 19.70 17.05 14.15
C GLU A 138 19.40 18.14 13.11
N ARG A 139 19.61 17.84 11.82
CA ARG A 139 19.35 18.80 10.73
C ARG A 139 17.88 19.18 10.60
N HIS A 140 16.99 18.24 10.89
CA HIS A 140 15.54 18.43 10.77
C HIS A 140 14.86 18.63 12.14
N GLU A 141 15.61 19.06 13.18
CA GLU A 141 15.11 19.18 14.56
C GLU A 141 13.78 19.96 14.63
N GLU A 142 13.67 21.10 13.95
CA GLU A 142 12.43 21.91 13.92
C GLU A 142 11.27 21.20 13.20
N LYS A 143 11.54 20.36 12.19
CA LYS A 143 10.51 19.56 11.50
C LYS A 143 10.03 18.45 12.45
N VAL A 144 10.96 17.79 13.15
CA VAL A 144 10.65 16.73 14.13
C VAL A 144 9.83 17.29 15.29
N ALA A 145 10.26 18.40 15.90
CA ALA A 145 9.54 19.04 17.01
C ALA A 145 8.10 19.41 16.63
N ARG A 146 7.91 20.08 15.48
CA ARG A 146 6.57 20.45 14.98
C ARG A 146 5.67 19.25 14.70
N TRP A 147 6.25 18.15 14.21
CA TRP A 147 5.51 16.92 13.96
C TRP A 147 5.06 16.25 15.27
N LEU A 148 5.91 16.23 16.31
CA LEU A 148 5.56 15.69 17.62
C LEU A 148 4.48 16.51 18.33
N GLU A 149 4.49 17.84 18.17
CA GLU A 149 3.50 18.75 18.75
C GLU A 149 2.11 18.65 18.11
N ARG A 150 1.99 18.01 16.94
CA ARG A 150 0.74 17.97 16.15
C ARG A 150 0.23 16.54 16.01
N PRO A 151 -0.78 16.13 16.81
CA PRO A 151 -1.39 14.81 16.73
C PRO A 151 -1.85 14.44 15.30
N ASP A 152 -2.39 15.40 14.56
CA ASP A 152 -2.95 15.18 13.22
C ASP A 152 -1.90 15.16 12.09
N SER A 153 -0.60 15.24 12.40
CA SER A 153 0.48 15.24 11.38
C SER A 153 0.92 13.85 10.91
N GLY A 154 0.21 12.81 11.34
CA GLY A 154 0.49 11.42 11.01
C GLY A 154 1.44 10.73 12.01
N LEU A 155 1.45 9.40 11.99
CA LEU A 155 2.27 8.56 12.85
C LEU A 155 3.70 8.38 12.36
N ARG A 156 3.98 8.68 11.09
CA ARG A 156 5.33 8.56 10.50
C ARG A 156 5.86 9.91 10.01
N LEU A 157 7.16 10.10 10.17
CA LEU A 157 7.89 11.25 9.64
C LEU A 157 9.02 10.79 8.71
N HIS A 158 8.95 11.20 7.45
CA HIS A 158 9.96 11.00 6.43
C HIS A 158 10.94 12.18 6.40
N LEU A 159 12.21 11.89 6.62
CA LEU A 159 13.33 12.80 6.56
C LEU A 159 14.25 12.36 5.41
N THR A 160 14.67 13.30 4.58
CA THR A 160 15.67 13.05 3.53
C THR A 160 16.71 14.16 3.53
N GLY A 161 17.93 13.83 3.13
CA GLY A 161 18.99 14.83 3.00
C GLY A 161 20.34 14.23 2.63
N ASP A 162 21.23 15.11 2.17
CA ASP A 162 22.62 14.81 1.87
C ASP A 162 23.52 15.11 3.07
N VAL A 163 24.18 14.10 3.64
CA VAL A 163 25.05 14.26 4.82
C VAL A 163 26.48 14.68 4.48
N GLY A 164 26.82 14.88 3.21
CA GLY A 164 28.12 15.40 2.78
C GLY A 164 29.29 14.41 2.91
N TRP A 165 29.06 13.20 3.42
CA TRP A 165 30.00 12.08 3.45
C TRP A 165 29.34 10.82 2.92
N ARG A 166 30.12 9.90 2.34
CA ARG A 166 29.57 8.69 1.71
C ARG A 166 28.97 7.77 2.77
N ILE A 167 27.67 7.48 2.67
CA ILE A 167 26.95 6.60 3.60
C ILE A 167 26.76 5.18 3.06
N GLY A 168 26.87 5.00 1.74
CA GLY A 168 26.66 3.69 1.12
C GLY A 168 26.47 3.82 -0.39
N ASP A 169 25.68 2.89 -0.94
CA ASP A 169 25.31 2.86 -2.34
C ASP A 169 23.79 2.87 -2.50
N ALA A 170 23.29 3.70 -3.42
CA ALA A 170 21.96 3.56 -3.98
C ALA A 170 21.98 2.47 -5.06
N LEU A 171 20.99 1.60 -5.05
CA LEU A 171 20.91 0.44 -5.92
C LEU A 171 19.73 0.60 -6.88
N GLU A 172 19.98 0.44 -8.18
CA GLU A 172 18.95 0.27 -9.19
C GLU A 172 18.86 -1.21 -9.56
N HIS A 173 17.63 -1.72 -9.58
CA HIS A 173 17.34 -3.08 -9.96
C HIS A 173 16.81 -3.14 -11.39
N ASP A 174 16.88 -4.33 -12.00
CA ASP A 174 16.31 -4.58 -13.30
C ASP A 174 14.76 -4.42 -13.31
N ALA A 175 14.16 -4.58 -14.49
CA ALA A 175 12.70 -4.43 -14.63
C ALA A 175 11.90 -5.47 -13.83
N ARG A 176 12.54 -6.56 -13.39
CA ARG A 176 11.95 -7.62 -12.57
C ARG A 176 12.23 -7.46 -11.07
N GLY A 177 13.07 -6.50 -10.67
CA GLY A 177 13.45 -6.29 -9.28
C GLY A 177 14.30 -7.43 -8.71
N GLU A 178 14.89 -8.26 -9.57
CA GLU A 178 15.61 -9.49 -9.20
C GLU A 178 17.12 -9.25 -9.08
N GLU A 179 17.67 -8.41 -9.96
CA GLU A 179 19.11 -8.17 -10.06
C GLU A 179 19.47 -6.70 -9.92
N VAL A 180 20.54 -6.42 -9.15
CA VAL A 180 21.14 -5.09 -9.07
C VAL A 180 21.90 -4.81 -10.37
N ILE A 181 21.39 -3.89 -11.18
CA ILE A 181 22.01 -3.48 -12.45
C ILE A 181 22.95 -2.28 -12.28
N ARG A 182 22.80 -1.51 -11.20
CA ARG A 182 23.64 -0.34 -10.94
C ARG A 182 23.82 -0.09 -9.44
N ARG A 183 25.05 0.28 -9.06
CA ARG A 183 25.43 0.76 -7.73
C ARG A 183 25.96 2.17 -7.84
N ILE A 184 25.37 3.11 -7.11
CA ILE A 184 25.72 4.52 -7.16
C ILE A 184 26.15 4.97 -5.76
N PRO A 185 27.45 5.23 -5.53
CA PRO A 185 27.91 5.80 -4.27
C PRO A 185 27.15 7.07 -3.92
N THR A 186 26.69 7.18 -2.68
CA THR A 186 25.84 8.30 -2.26
C THR A 186 26.17 8.78 -0.85
N SER A 187 26.01 10.08 -0.64
CA SER A 187 25.95 10.74 0.66
C SER A 187 24.52 11.11 1.05
N ARG A 188 23.53 10.77 0.21
CA ARG A 188 22.12 11.07 0.45
C ARG A 188 21.41 9.88 1.06
N GLY A 189 20.65 10.13 2.12
CA GLY A 189 19.87 9.12 2.81
C GLY A 189 18.44 9.56 3.13
N VAL A 190 17.68 8.57 3.59
CA VAL A 190 16.34 8.72 4.14
C VAL A 190 16.31 8.10 5.53
N VAL A 191 15.57 8.73 6.43
CA VAL A 191 15.21 8.23 7.76
C VAL A 191 13.70 8.35 7.92
N VAL A 192 13.06 7.26 8.31
CA VAL A 192 11.63 7.24 8.68
C VAL A 192 11.53 7.09 10.18
N LEU A 193 10.93 8.08 10.84
CA LEU A 193 10.60 8.02 12.26
C LEU A 193 9.15 7.57 12.42
N LYS A 194 8.85 6.87 13.51
CA LYS A 194 7.49 6.59 13.96
C LYS A 194 7.27 7.16 15.34
N ARG A 195 6.14 7.83 15.52
CA ARG A 195 5.65 8.29 16.81
C ARG A 195 5.07 7.08 17.55
N THR A 196 5.50 6.91 18.79
CA THR A 196 4.91 6.00 19.76
C THR A 196 4.34 6.85 20.87
N ASP A 197 3.05 7.09 20.80
CA ASP A 197 2.25 7.76 21.81
C ASP A 197 1.95 6.82 22.97
N ALA A 198 3.00 6.37 23.66
CA ALA A 198 2.87 5.60 24.88
C ALA A 198 2.52 6.57 26.04
N TRP A 199 1.25 6.57 26.47
CA TRP A 199 0.80 7.23 27.71
C TRP A 199 1.08 8.74 27.83
N GLY A 200 0.79 9.52 26.79
CA GLY A 200 0.77 10.99 26.87
C GLY A 200 2.13 11.68 26.83
N ASN A 201 3.22 10.93 26.65
CA ASN A 201 4.52 11.48 26.23
C ASN A 201 4.85 10.91 24.84
N PRO A 202 5.01 11.76 23.80
CA PRO A 202 5.37 11.27 22.49
C PRO A 202 6.82 10.79 22.52
N ASP A 203 7.00 9.47 22.47
CA ASP A 203 8.29 8.85 22.18
C ASP A 203 8.42 8.63 20.66
N LEU A 204 9.63 8.48 20.16
CA LEU A 204 9.88 8.20 18.75
C LEU A 204 10.98 7.16 18.59
N HIS A 205 10.90 6.41 17.49
CA HIS A 205 11.97 5.53 17.06
C HIS A 205 12.17 5.62 15.56
N ALA A 206 13.40 5.42 15.10
CA ALA A 206 13.69 5.22 13.69
C ALA A 206 13.15 3.84 13.27
N LEU A 207 12.20 3.82 12.35
CA LEU A 207 11.68 2.60 11.73
C LEU A 207 12.60 2.08 10.64
N ALA A 208 13.17 2.99 9.86
CA ALA A 208 13.96 2.68 8.70
C ALA A 208 14.99 3.78 8.46
N ALA A 209 16.14 3.37 7.97
CA ALA A 209 17.14 4.25 7.41
C ALA A 209 17.74 3.57 6.18
N TYR A 210 17.97 4.32 5.11
CA TYR A 210 18.56 3.75 3.90
C TYR A 210 19.21 4.81 3.00
N PRO A 211 20.30 4.46 2.31
CA PRO A 211 20.86 5.30 1.25
C PRO A 211 19.90 5.44 0.06
N VAL A 212 19.94 6.61 -0.60
CA VAL A 212 19.12 6.92 -1.78
C VAL A 212 19.96 7.55 -2.88
N ALA A 213 19.43 7.62 -4.10
CA ALA A 213 20.14 8.22 -5.23
C ALA A 213 20.62 9.65 -4.87
N PRO A 214 21.84 10.04 -5.27
CA PRO A 214 22.42 11.33 -4.89
C PRO A 214 21.65 12.51 -5.49
N GLU A 215 21.12 12.33 -6.71
CA GLU A 215 20.33 13.34 -7.42
C GLU A 215 18.85 13.17 -7.14
N GLU A 216 18.16 14.29 -6.89
CA GLU A 216 16.71 14.35 -6.80
C GLU A 216 16.11 14.76 -8.14
N PRO A 217 14.86 14.35 -8.43
CA PRO A 217 14.14 14.94 -9.54
C PRO A 217 14.01 16.47 -9.37
N GLU A 218 14.05 17.18 -10.48
CA GLU A 218 13.83 18.63 -10.49
C GLU A 218 12.48 18.97 -9.83
N GLY A 219 12.49 19.92 -8.89
CA GLY A 219 11.29 20.34 -8.17
C GLY A 219 10.87 19.44 -7.00
N ALA A 220 11.71 18.49 -6.57
CA ALA A 220 11.37 17.59 -5.46
C ALA A 220 10.95 18.32 -4.17
N GLU A 221 11.64 19.39 -3.80
CA GLU A 221 11.30 20.21 -2.63
C GLU A 221 9.95 20.92 -2.78
N THR A 222 9.62 21.38 -4.00
CA THR A 222 8.32 21.97 -4.31
C THR A 222 7.20 20.95 -4.12
N HIS A 223 7.39 19.69 -4.55
CA HIS A 223 6.41 18.63 -4.34
C HIS A 223 6.20 18.32 -2.86
N ARG A 224 7.27 18.21 -2.06
CA ARG A 224 7.17 17.97 -0.60
C ARG A 224 6.51 19.11 0.14
N THR A 225 6.81 20.35 -0.24
CA THR A 225 6.18 21.54 0.33
C THR A 225 4.69 21.59 -0.03
N ARG A 226 4.32 21.18 -1.25
CA ARG A 226 2.93 21.17 -1.72
C ARG A 226 2.10 20.04 -1.10
N TRP A 227 2.69 18.85 -0.93
CA TRP A 227 2.00 17.66 -0.43
C TRP A 227 2.71 17.03 0.77
N PRO A 228 2.81 17.72 1.91
CA PRO A 228 3.57 17.24 3.06
C PRO A 228 2.97 15.98 3.71
N GLN A 229 1.65 15.75 3.63
CA GLN A 229 1.05 14.51 4.13
C GLN A 229 1.36 13.34 3.19
N LEU A 230 1.37 13.56 1.88
CA LEU A 230 1.80 12.53 0.93
C LEU A 230 3.29 12.20 1.05
N GLU A 231 4.13 13.14 1.46
CA GLU A 231 5.54 12.83 1.80
C GLU A 231 5.61 11.79 2.93
N GLN A 232 4.78 11.94 3.98
CA GLN A 232 4.73 10.96 5.07
C GLN A 232 4.15 9.61 4.63
N VAL A 233 3.13 9.62 3.78
CA VAL A 233 2.51 8.39 3.28
C VAL A 233 3.47 7.66 2.35
N PHE A 234 3.94 8.32 1.29
CA PHE A 234 4.78 7.65 0.29
C PHE A 234 6.19 7.37 0.80
N GLY A 235 6.81 8.30 1.52
CA GLY A 235 8.14 8.11 2.09
C GLY A 235 8.14 7.28 3.38
N GLY A 236 7.12 7.43 4.23
CA GLY A 236 7.07 6.78 5.53
C GLY A 236 6.43 5.39 5.53
N TYR A 237 5.37 5.17 4.74
CA TYR A 237 4.75 3.85 4.59
C TYR A 237 5.32 3.13 3.36
N PHE A 238 5.28 3.77 2.19
CA PHE A 238 5.65 3.14 0.92
C PHE A 238 7.10 3.39 0.49
N GLY A 239 7.98 3.65 1.46
CA GLY A 239 9.43 3.75 1.28
C GLY A 239 10.09 2.39 1.05
N ARG A 240 11.44 2.33 1.03
CA ARG A 240 12.21 1.11 0.70
C ARG A 240 11.72 -0.13 1.45
N ASP A 241 11.60 -0.05 2.77
CA ASP A 241 11.27 -1.22 3.60
C ASP A 241 9.79 -1.60 3.51
N GLY A 242 8.90 -0.62 3.26
CA GLY A 242 7.49 -0.91 2.96
C GLY A 242 7.28 -1.57 1.60
N ALA A 243 8.16 -1.26 0.63
CA ALA A 243 8.17 -1.87 -0.70
C ALA A 243 9.02 -3.15 -0.78
N ARG A 244 9.83 -3.47 0.25
CA ARG A 244 10.63 -4.70 0.35
C ARG A 244 9.76 -5.93 0.61
N TRP A 245 8.67 -5.74 1.34
CA TRP A 245 7.60 -6.73 1.37
C TRP A 245 7.02 -6.73 -0.04
N GLN A 246 7.03 -7.91 -0.69
CA GLN A 246 6.82 -8.04 -2.13
C GLN A 246 5.50 -7.43 -2.60
N TYR A 247 4.60 -7.05 -1.68
CA TYR A 247 3.35 -6.39 -1.99
C TYR A 247 2.97 -5.37 -0.89
N PRO A 248 2.47 -4.19 -1.29
CA PRO A 248 2.24 -3.06 -0.38
C PRO A 248 0.96 -3.21 0.45
N TRP A 249 0.22 -4.33 0.36
CA TRP A 249 -1.09 -4.46 0.99
C TRP A 249 -1.03 -4.33 2.52
N GLY A 250 -0.17 -5.11 3.19
CA GLY A 250 -0.02 -5.02 4.65
C GLY A 250 0.37 -3.61 5.13
N VAL A 251 1.21 -2.93 4.36
CA VAL A 251 1.64 -1.54 4.64
C VAL A 251 0.50 -0.54 4.41
N GLN A 252 -0.29 -0.74 3.37
CA GLN A 252 -1.47 0.07 3.10
C GLN A 252 -2.55 -0.13 4.16
N ARG A 253 -2.76 -1.37 4.61
CA ARG A 253 -3.67 -1.67 5.72
C ARG A 253 -3.23 -0.99 7.01
N ALA A 254 -1.93 -1.03 7.33
CA ALA A 254 -1.37 -0.32 8.48
C ALA A 254 -1.55 1.21 8.36
N LEU A 255 -1.39 1.78 7.17
CA LEU A 255 -1.70 3.20 6.93
C LEU A 255 -3.16 3.53 7.26
N LEU A 256 -4.09 2.75 6.73
CA LEU A 256 -5.51 3.03 6.84
C LEU A 256 -6.06 2.80 8.27
N MET A 257 -5.54 1.80 8.98
CA MET A 257 -5.96 1.47 10.35
C MET A 257 -5.32 2.36 11.40
N ASP A 258 -4.00 2.60 11.31
CA ASP A 258 -3.26 3.24 12.40
C ASP A 258 -3.43 4.78 12.37
N GLU A 259 -3.55 5.39 11.19
CA GLU A 259 -3.59 6.85 11.06
C GLU A 259 -4.96 7.45 11.35
N SER A 260 -5.01 8.53 12.14
CA SER A 260 -6.28 9.23 12.44
C SER A 260 -7.09 9.66 11.20
N GLN A 261 -8.43 9.65 11.31
CA GLN A 261 -9.32 10.21 10.27
C GLN A 261 -8.97 11.65 9.86
N ALA A 262 -8.48 12.47 10.79
CA ALA A 262 -8.05 13.84 10.49
C ALA A 262 -6.86 13.86 9.52
N PHE A 263 -5.85 13.02 9.76
CA PHE A 263 -4.71 12.87 8.86
C PHE A 263 -5.13 12.28 7.51
N LEU A 264 -5.92 11.21 7.51
CA LEU A 264 -6.40 10.57 6.28
C LEU A 264 -7.23 11.54 5.42
N SER A 265 -7.99 12.45 6.04
CA SER A 265 -8.73 13.50 5.32
C SER A 265 -7.80 14.50 4.60
N LEU A 266 -6.65 14.83 5.19
CA LEU A 266 -5.64 15.68 4.55
C LEU A 266 -4.93 14.95 3.41
N VAL A 267 -4.55 13.68 3.64
CA VAL A 267 -3.98 12.80 2.60
C VAL A 267 -4.92 12.72 1.41
N ARG A 268 -6.21 12.52 1.66
CA ARG A 268 -7.26 12.44 0.64
C ARG A 268 -7.28 13.67 -0.27
N ALA A 269 -7.28 14.87 0.31
CA ALA A 269 -7.28 16.12 -0.46
C ALA A 269 -6.03 16.26 -1.33
N GLN A 270 -4.86 15.83 -0.83
CA GLN A 270 -3.62 15.88 -1.59
C GLN A 270 -3.57 14.81 -2.69
N LEU A 271 -4.11 13.61 -2.44
CA LEU A 271 -4.25 12.58 -3.48
C LEU A 271 -5.12 13.07 -4.64
N ASP A 272 -6.22 13.76 -4.34
CA ASP A 272 -7.11 14.32 -5.37
C ASP A 272 -6.36 15.30 -6.28
N GLU A 273 -5.48 16.14 -5.73
CA GLU A 273 -4.61 17.02 -6.53
C GLU A 273 -3.53 16.25 -7.31
N LEU A 274 -2.83 15.33 -6.66
CA LEU A 274 -1.75 14.55 -7.28
C LEU A 274 -2.27 13.75 -8.48
N LEU A 275 -3.46 13.16 -8.37
CA LEU A 275 -4.08 12.36 -9.41
C LEU A 275 -4.49 13.17 -10.65
N GLN A 276 -4.58 14.51 -10.57
CA GLN A 276 -4.83 15.36 -11.74
C GLN A 276 -3.58 15.62 -12.59
N LEU A 277 -2.38 15.25 -12.12
CA LEU A 277 -1.16 15.48 -12.89
C LEU A 277 -1.10 14.57 -14.13
N PRO A 278 -0.47 15.01 -15.23
CA PRO A 278 -0.08 14.12 -16.33
C PRO A 278 0.88 13.01 -15.86
N ASP A 279 0.89 11.86 -16.55
CA ASP A 279 1.63 10.66 -16.09
C ASP A 279 3.12 10.89 -15.80
N GLY A 280 3.83 11.63 -16.66
CA GLY A 280 5.23 11.95 -16.41
C GLY A 280 5.43 12.77 -15.12
N SER A 281 4.64 13.82 -14.93
CA SER A 281 4.68 14.66 -13.72
C SER A 281 4.22 13.90 -12.48
N PHE A 282 3.25 13.00 -12.61
CA PHE A 282 2.77 12.13 -11.55
C PHE A 282 3.89 11.20 -11.05
N GLN A 283 4.60 10.54 -11.96
CA GLN A 283 5.70 9.65 -11.58
C GLN A 283 6.86 10.42 -10.92
N THR A 284 7.22 11.59 -11.47
CA THR A 284 8.22 12.48 -10.86
C THR A 284 7.81 12.93 -9.45
N ALA A 285 6.53 13.27 -9.25
CA ALA A 285 6.01 13.65 -7.94
C ALA A 285 6.08 12.49 -6.95
N LEU A 286 5.67 11.28 -7.33
CA LEU A 286 5.77 10.09 -6.46
C LEU A 286 7.20 9.81 -6.01
N ILE A 287 8.16 9.87 -6.94
CA ILE A 287 9.58 9.71 -6.62
C ILE A 287 10.05 10.81 -5.64
N SER A 288 9.65 12.05 -5.89
CA SER A 288 9.99 13.20 -5.02
C SER A 288 9.46 13.03 -3.60
N LEU A 289 8.25 12.48 -3.46
CA LEU A 289 7.59 12.21 -2.19
C LEU A 289 8.13 10.96 -1.48
N GLY A 290 9.13 10.29 -2.04
CA GLY A 290 9.80 9.14 -1.43
C GLY A 290 9.11 7.81 -1.67
N CYS A 291 8.19 7.70 -2.64
CA CYS A 291 7.56 6.42 -2.99
C CYS A 291 8.60 5.47 -3.61
N TYR A 292 8.67 4.24 -3.10
CA TYR A 292 9.47 3.15 -3.65
C TYR A 292 8.62 2.06 -4.31
N VAL A 293 7.29 2.16 -4.20
CA VAL A 293 6.33 1.27 -4.86
C VAL A 293 6.14 1.72 -6.32
N GLU A 294 6.61 0.91 -7.27
CA GLU A 294 6.66 1.24 -8.72
C GLU A 294 6.04 0.19 -9.64
N PRO A 295 4.76 -0.19 -9.41
CA PRO A 295 4.08 -1.15 -10.28
C PRO A 295 3.80 -0.53 -11.66
N PRO A 296 3.62 -1.34 -12.72
CA PRO A 296 3.31 -0.85 -14.06
C PRO A 296 2.08 0.06 -14.13
N HIS A 297 1.10 -0.15 -13.25
CA HIS A 297 -0.13 0.63 -13.12
C HIS A 297 -0.16 1.49 -11.85
N VAL A 298 0.96 2.15 -11.52
CA VAL A 298 1.11 2.95 -10.29
C VAL A 298 0.01 4.00 -10.08
N ARG A 299 -0.51 4.62 -11.14
CA ARG A 299 -1.66 5.54 -11.01
C ARG A 299 -2.90 4.82 -10.47
N GLN A 300 -3.27 3.68 -11.06
CA GLN A 300 -4.42 2.89 -10.61
C GLN A 300 -4.22 2.35 -9.19
N TRP A 301 -2.97 2.07 -8.81
CA TRP A 301 -2.64 1.70 -7.44
C TRP A 301 -2.88 2.86 -6.45
N VAL A 302 -2.46 4.09 -6.79
CA VAL A 302 -2.74 5.28 -5.97
C VAL A 302 -4.24 5.61 -5.93
N GLU A 303 -4.95 5.49 -7.05
CA GLU A 303 -6.41 5.63 -7.12
C GLU A 303 -7.12 4.63 -6.19
N ARG A 304 -6.60 3.41 -6.06
CA ARG A 304 -7.11 2.40 -5.13
C ARG A 304 -6.91 2.79 -3.67
N ILE A 305 -5.76 3.35 -3.30
CA ILE A 305 -5.55 3.91 -1.96
C ILE A 305 -6.62 4.97 -1.67
N ARG A 306 -6.80 5.91 -2.61
CA ARG A 306 -7.80 6.98 -2.49
C ARG A 306 -9.22 6.44 -2.35
N TRP A 307 -9.59 5.44 -3.14
CA TRP A 307 -10.90 4.80 -3.13
C TRP A 307 -11.18 4.04 -1.82
N ARG A 308 -10.18 3.33 -1.26
CA ARG A 308 -10.30 2.61 0.01
C ARG A 308 -10.64 3.53 1.18
N MET A 309 -10.08 4.74 1.18
CA MET A 309 -10.37 5.77 2.20
C MET A 309 -11.84 6.21 2.20
N ASP A 310 -12.53 6.15 1.06
CA ASP A 310 -13.95 6.55 0.96
C ASP A 310 -14.93 5.38 1.09
N THR A 311 -14.47 4.16 0.77
CA THR A 311 -15.37 3.01 0.59
C THR A 311 -15.55 2.20 1.86
N PHE A 312 -14.48 2.07 2.64
CA PHE A 312 -14.47 1.20 3.81
C PHE A 312 -14.24 2.00 5.07
N ASP A 313 -14.81 1.48 6.16
CA ASP A 313 -14.53 1.97 7.49
C ASP A 313 -13.22 1.35 7.98
N TRP A 314 -12.34 2.19 8.47
CA TRP A 314 -11.01 1.81 8.95
C TRP A 314 -10.78 2.16 10.41
N GLN A 315 -11.73 2.85 11.07
CA GLN A 315 -11.63 3.30 12.47
C GLN A 315 -12.97 3.30 13.20
#